data_AF-A0A2V6YJ98-F1
#
_entry.id   AF-A0A2V6YJ98-F1
#
_cell.length_a   1.000
_cell.length_b   1.000
_cell.length_c   1.000
_cell.angle_alpha   90.00
_cell.angle_beta   90.00
_cell.angle_gamma   90.00
#
_symmetry.space_group_name_H-M   'P 1'
#
loop_
_entity.id
_entity.type
_entity.pdbx_description
1 polymer ?
#
loop_
_entity_poly.entity_id
_entity_poly.type
_entity_poly.pdbx_seq_one_letter_code
_entity_poly.pdbx_strand_id
1 'polypeptide(L)'
;MKIGTADKYVMFIGGGFDSAINNAHGKALFVVDLATGTKLWEYYNDGALDDRQYMNFSLPEKATAVDLDNNGYVDHVYIGDVGGQLWKFDVSATATTSWTGRRLFVAVPTQANPPAAGEFYPTQAFFGAPSLSLAPDKSLWVFIGTGDRYHPNSSAVNRFYGIKDDGTMGNGSFLAESNLADVTTTNATAPSGWFVRLGNANEKVLAAPNVFNSQVIFTSFTPTTTVTCTSGSGTARLYDVQMLT
;
A
#
# COMPACT_ATOMS: atom_id res chain seq x y z
N MET A 1 -6.60 13.01 16.32
CA MET A 1 -5.30 12.61 16.89
C MET A 1 -4.94 13.53 18.04
N LYS A 2 -4.16 13.04 19.01
CA LYS A 2 -3.63 13.85 20.11
C LYS A 2 -2.24 14.36 19.76
N ILE A 3 -2.05 15.68 19.64
CA ILE A 3 -0.74 16.29 19.39
C ILE A 3 -0.42 17.24 20.55
N GLY A 4 0.59 16.90 21.33
CA GLY A 4 0.83 17.49 22.65
C GLY A 4 -0.42 17.36 23.52
N THR A 5 -1.00 18.49 23.92
CA THR A 5 -2.24 18.55 24.70
C THR A 5 -3.49 18.79 23.83
N ALA A 6 -3.33 19.04 22.54
CA ALA A 6 -4.42 19.44 21.65
C ALA A 6 -5.01 18.26 20.86
N ASP A 7 -6.32 18.29 20.66
CA ASP A 7 -7.02 17.35 19.78
C ASP A 7 -7.09 17.95 18.38
N LYS A 8 -6.63 17.19 17.39
CA LYS A 8 -6.50 17.62 16.00
C LYS A 8 -7.19 16.65 15.05
N TYR A 9 -8.06 17.19 14.20
CA TYR A 9 -8.49 16.50 12.99
C TYR A 9 -7.44 16.73 11.92
N VAL A 10 -6.98 15.65 11.29
CA VAL A 10 -5.88 15.70 10.33
C VAL A 10 -6.22 14.93 9.07
N MET A 11 -5.53 15.27 8.00
CA MET A 11 -5.53 14.53 6.75
C MET A 11 -4.16 13.88 6.56
N PHE A 12 -4.16 12.59 6.21
CA PHE A 12 -2.98 11.85 5.76
C PHE A 12 -2.97 11.79 4.24
N ILE A 13 -1.90 12.27 3.61
CA ILE A 13 -1.84 12.44 2.15
C ILE A 13 -0.51 11.91 1.63
N GLY A 14 -0.54 10.96 0.69
CA GLY A 14 0.62 10.64 -0.13
C GLY A 14 0.91 11.79 -1.10
N GLY A 15 2.17 12.03 -1.43
CA GLY A 15 2.56 13.17 -2.26
C GLY A 15 2.04 13.15 -3.72
N GLY A 16 1.27 12.14 -4.10
CA GLY A 16 0.66 12.01 -5.42
C GLY A 16 1.53 11.22 -6.39
N PHE A 17 0.97 10.96 -7.57
CA PHE A 17 1.66 10.22 -8.62
C PHE A 17 2.28 11.17 -9.65
N ASP A 18 3.53 10.90 -10.04
CA ASP A 18 4.23 11.62 -11.11
C ASP A 18 4.88 10.62 -12.08
N SER A 19 4.33 10.52 -13.29
CA SER A 19 4.85 9.63 -14.34
C SER A 19 5.88 10.27 -15.26
N ALA A 20 5.87 11.61 -15.40
CA ALA A 20 6.56 12.28 -16.51
C ALA A 20 8.08 12.36 -16.35
N ILE A 21 8.58 12.28 -15.11
CA ILE A 21 10.02 12.39 -14.81
C ILE A 21 10.42 11.38 -13.73
N ASN A 22 10.25 10.07 -13.98
CA ASN A 22 10.76 9.03 -13.08
C ASN A 22 10.20 9.07 -11.66
N ASN A 23 8.93 9.50 -11.48
CA ASN A 23 8.40 9.50 -10.11
C ASN A 23 9.29 10.41 -9.21
N ALA A 24 9.79 11.50 -9.82
CA ALA A 24 10.63 12.52 -9.21
C ALA A 24 9.90 13.24 -8.07
N HIS A 25 8.59 13.31 -8.13
CA HIS A 25 7.74 13.88 -7.08
C HIS A 25 6.87 12.82 -6.38
N GLY A 26 6.18 13.27 -5.34
CA GLY A 26 5.17 12.47 -4.65
C GLY A 26 5.69 11.41 -3.66
N LYS A 27 6.97 11.48 -3.32
CA LYS A 27 7.68 10.49 -2.49
C LYS A 27 7.68 10.83 -0.99
N ALA A 28 6.53 11.27 -0.49
CA ALA A 28 6.39 11.69 0.89
C ALA A 28 4.98 11.41 1.40
N LEU A 29 4.86 11.10 2.68
CA LEU A 29 3.60 11.16 3.41
C LEU A 29 3.53 12.50 4.15
N PHE A 30 2.41 13.19 4.04
CA PHE A 30 2.10 14.42 4.75
C PHE A 30 0.99 14.20 5.77
N VAL A 31 1.12 14.86 6.92
CA VAL A 31 0.03 15.03 7.90
C VAL A 31 -0.30 16.50 7.97
N VAL A 32 -1.54 16.85 7.67
CA VAL A 32 -2.00 18.24 7.54
C VAL A 32 -3.15 18.49 8.51
N ASP A 33 -3.10 19.61 9.24
CA ASP A 33 -4.21 20.06 10.08
C ASP A 33 -5.40 20.43 9.19
N LEU A 34 -6.55 19.78 9.39
CA LEU A 34 -7.74 20.02 8.56
C LEU A 34 -8.36 21.39 8.78
N ALA A 35 -8.17 22.01 9.95
CA ALA A 35 -8.74 23.32 10.25
C ALA A 35 -7.95 24.45 9.61
N THR A 36 -6.62 24.30 9.48
CA THR A 36 -5.72 25.38 9.04
C THR A 36 -5.01 25.12 7.73
N GLY A 37 -4.96 23.86 7.25
CA GLY A 37 -4.14 23.47 6.11
C GLY A 37 -2.64 23.44 6.40
N THR A 38 -2.22 23.60 7.66
CA THR A 38 -0.81 23.61 8.03
C THR A 38 -0.24 22.18 8.05
N LYS A 39 0.95 22.00 7.48
CA LYS A 39 1.71 20.74 7.57
C LYS A 39 2.17 20.53 9.01
N LEU A 40 1.70 19.45 9.64
CA LEU A 40 2.04 19.03 11.00
C LEU A 40 3.23 18.06 11.02
N TRP A 41 3.33 17.23 9.99
CA TRP A 41 4.41 16.25 9.85
C TRP A 41 4.62 15.87 8.39
N GLU A 42 5.84 15.42 8.10
CA GLU A 42 6.26 14.93 6.80
C GLU A 42 7.23 13.78 6.99
N TYR A 43 7.07 12.72 6.21
CA TYR A 43 8.03 11.62 6.15
C TYR A 43 8.42 11.39 4.69
N TYR A 44 9.72 11.53 4.41
CA TYR A 44 10.31 11.49 3.07
C TYR A 44 11.77 11.05 3.14
N ASN A 45 12.39 10.77 2.00
CA ASN A 45 13.83 10.52 1.92
C ASN A 45 14.63 11.82 2.15
N ASP A 46 15.12 12.03 3.37
CA ASP A 46 15.91 13.19 3.80
C ASP A 46 17.42 12.89 3.91
N GLY A 47 17.86 11.73 3.42
CA GLY A 47 19.24 11.25 3.54
C GLY A 47 19.55 10.49 4.84
N ALA A 48 18.57 10.31 5.73
CA ALA A 48 18.73 9.42 6.89
C ALA A 48 18.93 7.96 6.45
N LEU A 49 19.67 7.21 7.28
CA LEU A 49 19.99 5.79 7.04
C LEU A 49 18.96 4.81 7.64
N ASP A 50 17.80 5.31 8.07
CA ASP A 50 16.65 4.47 8.42
C ASP A 50 15.84 4.14 7.16
N ASP A 51 14.59 3.70 7.33
CA ASP A 51 13.75 3.32 6.19
C ASP A 51 13.44 4.48 5.23
N ARG A 52 13.66 5.75 5.62
CA ARG A 52 13.53 6.91 4.70
C ARG A 52 14.36 6.74 3.43
N GLN A 53 15.52 6.08 3.51
CA GLN A 53 16.40 5.84 2.36
C GLN A 53 15.71 5.06 1.22
N TYR A 54 14.65 4.30 1.53
CA TYR A 54 13.90 3.50 0.57
C TYR A 54 12.65 4.19 0.03
N MET A 55 12.33 5.41 0.49
CA MET A 55 11.17 6.19 0.05
C MET A 55 11.46 6.92 -1.26
N ASN A 56 11.78 6.14 -2.29
CA ASN A 56 12.11 6.64 -3.64
C ASN A 56 10.96 6.44 -4.65
N PHE A 57 9.75 6.14 -4.18
CA PHE A 57 8.56 5.95 -5.00
C PHE A 57 7.40 6.83 -4.54
N SER A 58 6.61 7.26 -5.52
CA SER A 58 5.42 8.06 -5.40
C SER A 58 4.37 7.28 -4.63
N LEU A 59 3.65 7.99 -3.77
CA LEU A 59 2.54 7.50 -2.99
C LEU A 59 1.25 8.00 -3.67
N PRO A 60 0.65 7.22 -4.58
CA PRO A 60 -0.33 7.72 -5.55
C PRO A 60 -1.75 7.85 -4.96
N GLU A 61 -2.01 7.25 -3.81
CA GLU A 61 -3.35 7.04 -3.26
C GLU A 61 -3.51 7.53 -1.83
N LYS A 62 -4.75 7.46 -1.34
CA LYS A 62 -5.06 7.71 0.08
C LYS A 62 -4.40 6.70 1.00
N ALA A 63 -4.00 7.17 2.17
CA ALA A 63 -3.58 6.31 3.28
C ALA A 63 -4.79 5.78 4.06
N THR A 64 -4.64 4.64 4.71
CA THR A 64 -5.64 4.04 5.59
C THR A 64 -5.15 4.10 7.03
N ALA A 65 -5.92 4.76 7.89
CA ALA A 65 -5.60 5.00 9.29
C ALA A 65 -6.40 4.08 10.21
N VAL A 66 -5.82 3.66 11.33
CA VAL A 66 -6.47 2.79 12.32
C VAL A 66 -6.13 3.23 13.75
N ASP A 67 -7.14 3.19 14.61
CA ASP A 67 -7.06 3.27 16.07
C ASP A 67 -7.08 1.82 16.59
N LEU A 68 -6.01 1.41 17.28
CA LEU A 68 -5.79 0.04 17.73
C LEU A 68 -6.05 -0.14 19.23
N ASP A 69 -6.02 0.93 20.02
CA ASP A 69 -6.27 0.90 21.45
C ASP A 69 -7.67 1.44 21.85
N ASN A 70 -8.45 1.89 20.86
CA ASN A 70 -9.80 2.41 21.00
C ASN A 70 -9.88 3.65 21.91
N ASN A 71 -8.84 4.51 21.86
CA ASN A 71 -8.79 5.77 22.59
C ASN A 71 -9.38 6.96 21.81
N GLY A 72 -9.80 6.76 20.55
CA GLY A 72 -10.35 7.79 19.67
C GLY A 72 -9.29 8.52 18.82
N TYR A 73 -8.04 8.07 18.83
CA TYR A 73 -6.93 8.63 18.07
C TYR A 73 -6.31 7.58 17.15
N VAL A 74 -5.78 8.04 16.02
CA VAL A 74 -5.09 7.17 15.06
C VAL A 74 -3.74 6.76 15.64
N ASP A 75 -3.46 5.47 15.61
CA ASP A 75 -2.17 4.90 16.02
C ASP A 75 -1.30 4.59 14.82
N HIS A 76 -1.86 3.89 13.83
CA HIS A 76 -1.12 3.46 12.65
C HIS A 76 -1.75 3.94 11.36
N VAL A 77 -0.90 4.18 10.35
CA VAL A 77 -1.28 4.60 9.00
C VAL A 77 -0.57 3.74 7.97
N TYR A 78 -1.28 3.30 6.94
CA TYR A 78 -0.76 2.41 5.90
C TYR A 78 -0.99 3.00 4.52
N ILE A 79 0.00 2.89 3.64
CA ILE A 79 -0.09 3.37 2.24
C ILE A 79 0.90 2.60 1.36
N GLY A 80 0.46 2.22 0.16
CA GLY A 80 1.32 1.61 -0.84
C GLY A 80 1.97 2.65 -1.75
N ASP A 81 3.20 2.38 -2.19
CA ASP A 81 3.86 3.16 -3.24
C ASP A 81 3.86 2.42 -4.60
N VAL A 82 4.14 3.16 -5.66
CA VAL A 82 4.22 2.57 -7.02
C VAL A 82 5.43 1.67 -7.24
N GLY A 83 6.39 1.67 -6.31
CA GLY A 83 7.52 0.73 -6.31
C GLY A 83 7.11 -0.68 -5.86
N GLY A 84 5.92 -0.82 -5.24
CA GLY A 84 5.46 -2.07 -4.65
C GLY A 84 5.86 -2.20 -3.18
N GLN A 85 6.15 -1.10 -2.48
CA GLN A 85 6.38 -1.10 -1.04
C GLN A 85 5.11 -0.65 -0.31
N LEU A 86 4.70 -1.40 0.70
CA LEU A 86 3.65 -1.04 1.63
C LEU A 86 4.29 -0.43 2.87
N TRP A 87 4.01 0.84 3.12
CA TRP A 87 4.51 1.59 4.25
C TRP A 87 3.53 1.54 5.41
N LYS A 88 4.08 1.50 6.63
CA LYS A 88 3.39 1.66 7.90
C LYS A 88 4.02 2.84 8.65
N PHE A 89 3.18 3.66 9.25
CA PHE A 89 3.61 4.77 10.09
C PHE A 89 3.00 4.64 11.47
N ASP A 90 3.81 4.76 12.50
CA ASP A 90 3.37 4.86 13.89
C ASP A 90 3.27 6.35 14.25
N VAL A 91 2.03 6.77 14.51
CA VAL A 91 1.63 8.14 14.86
C VAL A 91 0.93 8.20 16.22
N SER A 92 1.02 7.13 17.01
CA SER A 92 0.36 6.99 18.32
C SER A 92 0.91 7.95 19.38
N ALA A 93 2.18 8.34 19.26
CA ALA A 93 2.81 9.27 20.20
C ALA A 93 2.21 10.68 20.10
N THR A 94 2.09 11.37 21.24
CA THR A 94 1.57 12.75 21.26
C THR A 94 2.56 13.77 20.68
N ALA A 95 3.86 13.46 20.64
CA ALA A 95 4.88 14.28 20.01
C ALA A 95 5.16 13.78 18.60
N THR A 96 4.98 14.65 17.60
CA THR A 96 5.22 14.31 16.18
C THR A 96 6.68 13.94 15.89
N THR A 97 7.61 14.37 16.73
CA THR A 97 9.04 13.99 16.66
C THR A 97 9.30 12.54 17.04
N SER A 98 8.34 11.88 17.68
CA SER A 98 8.40 10.45 18.03
C SER A 98 7.71 9.56 17.00
N TRP A 99 7.09 10.13 15.97
CA TRP A 99 6.46 9.35 14.91
C TRP A 99 7.50 8.70 14.02
N THR A 100 7.19 7.50 13.54
CA THR A 100 8.11 6.71 12.73
C THR A 100 7.43 6.12 11.51
N GLY A 101 8.23 5.85 10.47
CA GLY A 101 7.80 5.14 9.26
C GLY A 101 8.66 3.89 9.07
N ARG A 102 8.03 2.81 8.60
CA ARG A 102 8.67 1.51 8.32
C ARG A 102 8.07 0.91 7.05
N ARG A 103 8.84 0.08 6.35
CA ARG A 103 8.31 -0.78 5.30
C ARG A 103 7.71 -2.03 5.94
N LEU A 104 6.42 -2.24 5.74
CA LEU A 104 5.75 -3.47 6.19
C LEU A 104 6.02 -4.62 5.22
N PHE A 105 5.90 -4.34 3.91
CA PHE A 105 5.97 -5.35 2.88
C PHE A 105 6.56 -4.80 1.58
N VAL A 106 7.23 -5.66 0.81
CA VAL A 106 7.71 -5.35 -0.54
C VAL A 106 7.27 -6.46 -1.50
N ALA A 107 6.49 -6.08 -2.51
CA ALA A 107 5.98 -6.97 -3.55
C ALA A 107 7.11 -7.47 -4.48
N VAL A 108 6.90 -8.65 -5.07
CA VAL A 108 7.86 -9.25 -6.03
C VAL A 108 7.26 -9.35 -7.44
N PRO A 109 8.06 -9.15 -8.50
CA PRO A 109 9.49 -8.84 -8.49
C PRO A 109 9.79 -7.47 -7.89
N THR A 110 10.86 -7.38 -7.10
CA THR A 110 11.32 -6.12 -6.51
C THR A 110 11.86 -5.21 -7.61
N GLN A 111 11.87 -3.90 -7.34
CA GLN A 111 12.31 -2.89 -8.29
C GLN A 111 13.60 -2.23 -7.83
N ALA A 112 14.37 -1.68 -8.78
CA ALA A 112 15.51 -0.85 -8.45
C ALA A 112 15.05 0.35 -7.61
N ASN A 113 15.72 0.57 -6.48
CA ASN A 113 15.39 1.62 -5.52
C ASN A 113 16.68 2.43 -5.26
N PRO A 114 16.83 3.65 -5.83
CA PRO A 114 15.84 4.40 -6.61
C PRO A 114 15.62 3.84 -8.04
N PRO A 115 14.47 4.17 -8.69
CA PRO A 115 14.20 3.78 -10.07
C PRO A 115 15.12 4.50 -11.06
N ALA A 116 15.40 3.85 -12.21
CA ALA A 116 16.23 4.42 -13.27
C ALA A 116 15.57 5.66 -13.90
N ALA A 117 16.38 6.63 -14.34
CA ALA A 117 15.86 7.84 -14.97
C ALA A 117 15.02 7.54 -16.23
N GLY A 118 13.91 8.27 -16.40
CA GLY A 118 12.95 8.08 -17.50
C GLY A 118 11.53 7.84 -17.00
N GLU A 119 10.60 7.55 -17.89
CA GLU A 119 9.25 7.13 -17.48
C GLU A 119 9.33 5.79 -16.73
N PHE A 120 8.62 5.68 -15.62
CA PHE A 120 8.70 4.54 -14.71
C PHE A 120 7.56 3.55 -14.97
N TYR A 121 7.90 2.30 -15.29
CA TYR A 121 6.96 1.21 -15.61
C TYR A 121 6.97 0.13 -14.51
N PRO A 122 6.22 0.32 -13.41
CA PRO A 122 6.28 -0.58 -12.28
C PRO A 122 5.61 -1.93 -12.55
N THR A 123 6.32 -3.01 -12.21
CA THR A 123 5.77 -4.37 -12.37
C THR A 123 4.72 -4.71 -11.31
N GLN A 124 4.85 -4.16 -10.09
CA GLN A 124 4.01 -4.48 -8.93
C GLN A 124 3.57 -3.23 -8.15
N ALA A 125 3.15 -2.19 -8.86
CA ALA A 125 2.73 -0.95 -8.21
C ALA A 125 1.48 -1.14 -7.36
N PHE A 126 1.46 -0.47 -6.21
CA PHE A 126 0.24 -0.26 -5.44
C PHE A 126 -0.41 1.07 -5.85
N PHE A 127 -1.46 0.97 -6.68
CA PHE A 127 -2.32 2.09 -7.06
C PHE A 127 -3.68 2.06 -6.36
N GLY A 128 -3.96 1.08 -5.50
CA GLY A 128 -5.16 1.02 -4.67
C GLY A 128 -4.81 1.30 -3.21
N ALA A 129 -5.73 1.94 -2.48
CA ALA A 129 -5.58 2.09 -1.03
C ALA A 129 -5.67 0.71 -0.34
N PRO A 130 -4.86 0.45 0.70
CA PRO A 130 -4.99 -0.77 1.47
C PRO A 130 -6.30 -0.77 2.26
N SER A 131 -6.89 -1.96 2.47
CA SER A 131 -7.95 -2.14 3.48
C SER A 131 -7.41 -2.89 4.68
N LEU A 132 -7.93 -2.56 5.86
CA LEU A 132 -7.48 -3.12 7.12
C LEU A 132 -8.61 -3.91 7.77
N SER A 133 -8.28 -5.02 8.43
CA SER A 133 -9.21 -5.74 9.28
C SER A 133 -8.47 -6.40 10.43
N LEU A 134 -9.12 -6.46 11.59
CA LEU A 134 -8.64 -7.26 12.71
C LEU A 134 -9.14 -8.71 12.54
N ALA A 135 -8.24 -9.67 12.73
CA ALA A 135 -8.60 -11.07 12.90
C ALA A 135 -9.24 -11.32 14.28
N PRO A 136 -9.88 -12.48 14.51
CA PRO A 136 -10.42 -12.85 15.82
C PRO A 136 -9.36 -12.85 16.95
N ASP A 137 -8.09 -13.11 16.61
CA ASP A 137 -6.95 -13.05 17.53
C ASP A 137 -6.43 -11.62 17.77
N LYS A 138 -7.12 -10.59 17.23
CA LYS A 138 -6.77 -9.17 17.23
C LYS A 138 -5.53 -8.80 16.44
N SER A 139 -5.00 -9.71 15.63
CA SER A 139 -3.94 -9.35 14.70
C SER A 139 -4.47 -8.48 13.59
N LEU A 140 -3.73 -7.43 13.24
CA LEU A 140 -4.08 -6.55 12.14
C LEU A 140 -3.64 -7.15 10.80
N TRP A 141 -4.55 -7.15 9.84
CA TRP A 141 -4.27 -7.57 8.47
C TRP A 141 -4.45 -6.40 7.51
N VAL A 142 -3.59 -6.38 6.49
CA VAL A 142 -3.58 -5.39 5.41
C VAL A 142 -3.82 -6.09 4.07
N PHE A 143 -4.83 -5.63 3.34
CA PHE A 143 -5.22 -6.18 2.04
C PHE A 143 -4.99 -5.15 0.94
N ILE A 144 -4.21 -5.52 -0.07
CA ILE A 144 -3.84 -4.62 -1.15
C ILE A 144 -3.48 -5.42 -2.41
N GLY A 145 -3.87 -4.89 -3.57
CA GLY A 145 -3.57 -5.51 -4.86
C GLY A 145 -2.62 -4.67 -5.70
N THR A 146 -1.85 -5.35 -6.56
CA THR A 146 -0.92 -4.71 -7.48
C THR A 146 -1.55 -4.49 -8.86
N GLY A 147 -1.05 -3.48 -9.55
CA GLY A 147 -1.44 -3.18 -10.91
C GLY A 147 -1.08 -1.77 -11.31
N ASP A 148 -0.37 -1.62 -12.42
CA ASP A 148 -0.05 -0.31 -12.98
C ASP A 148 -1.27 0.34 -13.64
N ARG A 149 -1.85 1.35 -12.98
CA ARG A 149 -2.99 2.12 -13.49
C ARG A 149 -2.60 3.01 -14.66
N TYR A 150 -1.38 3.52 -14.68
CA TYR A 150 -0.93 4.51 -15.65
C TYR A 150 -0.53 3.86 -16.98
N HIS A 151 -0.01 2.63 -16.92
CA HIS A 151 0.24 1.79 -18.10
C HIS A 151 -0.73 0.61 -18.13
N PRO A 152 -2.01 0.82 -18.47
CA PRO A 152 -3.02 -0.24 -18.42
C PRO A 152 -2.68 -1.44 -19.32
N ASN A 153 -2.02 -1.21 -20.46
CA ASN A 153 -1.61 -2.27 -21.38
C ASN A 153 -0.29 -2.97 -21.00
N SER A 154 0.35 -2.59 -19.89
CA SER A 154 1.59 -3.25 -19.44
C SER A 154 1.33 -4.69 -19.03
N SER A 155 2.24 -5.58 -19.43
CA SER A 155 2.19 -7.00 -19.08
C SER A 155 2.99 -7.25 -17.80
N ALA A 156 2.28 -7.64 -16.76
CA ALA A 156 2.78 -8.11 -15.48
C ALA A 156 1.78 -9.09 -14.84
N VAL A 157 2.27 -10.21 -14.31
CA VAL A 157 1.46 -11.11 -13.48
C VAL A 157 1.26 -10.43 -12.13
N ASN A 158 0.16 -9.70 -11.93
CA ASN A 158 -0.10 -9.01 -10.67
C ASN A 158 -0.54 -9.97 -9.56
N ARG A 159 -0.54 -9.47 -8.33
CA ARG A 159 -0.94 -10.20 -7.13
C ARG A 159 -2.00 -9.42 -6.37
N PHE A 160 -2.77 -10.16 -5.59
CA PHE A 160 -3.50 -9.62 -4.46
C PHE A 160 -2.89 -10.18 -3.17
N TYR A 161 -2.61 -9.32 -2.20
CA TYR A 161 -1.93 -9.67 -0.96
C TYR A 161 -2.86 -9.51 0.24
N GLY A 162 -2.83 -10.47 1.15
CA GLY A 162 -3.31 -10.34 2.54
C GLY A 162 -2.12 -10.49 3.47
N ILE A 163 -1.70 -9.41 4.13
CA ILE A 163 -0.47 -9.34 4.91
C ILE A 163 -0.82 -9.17 6.39
N LYS A 164 -0.30 -10.04 7.25
CA LYS A 164 -0.44 -9.90 8.70
C LYS A 164 0.64 -8.96 9.23
N ASP A 165 0.25 -7.85 9.85
CA ASP A 165 1.17 -6.97 10.56
C ASP A 165 1.48 -7.56 11.94
N ASP A 166 2.67 -8.14 12.07
CA ASP A 166 3.15 -8.77 13.30
C ASP A 166 3.91 -7.80 14.23
N GLY A 167 4.02 -6.52 13.85
CA GLY A 167 4.72 -5.49 14.62
C GLY A 167 6.24 -5.65 14.68
N THR A 168 6.84 -6.59 13.95
CA THR A 168 8.28 -6.89 14.06
C THR A 168 9.19 -6.03 13.18
N MET A 169 8.62 -5.12 12.37
CA MET A 169 9.37 -4.37 11.37
C MET A 169 10.24 -3.27 11.98
N GLY A 170 11.55 -3.53 12.05
CA GLY A 170 12.59 -2.54 12.30
C GLY A 170 13.09 -1.87 11.01
N ASN A 171 14.05 -0.95 11.13
CA ASN A 171 14.71 -0.33 9.98
C ASN A 171 15.36 -1.40 9.10
N GLY A 172 15.16 -1.31 7.79
CA GLY A 172 15.69 -2.24 6.78
C GLY A 172 14.97 -3.59 6.70
N SER A 173 14.03 -3.87 7.61
CA SER A 173 13.27 -5.12 7.64
C SER A 173 11.92 -4.95 6.95
N PHE A 174 11.45 -6.00 6.27
CA PHE A 174 10.14 -6.04 5.61
C PHE A 174 9.73 -7.49 5.38
N LEU A 175 8.42 -7.73 5.25
CA LEU A 175 7.91 -8.99 4.70
C LEU A 175 8.07 -9.00 3.17
N ALA A 176 8.53 -10.10 2.63
CA ALA A 176 8.54 -10.38 1.20
C ALA A 176 7.50 -11.45 0.85
N GLU A 177 7.21 -11.64 -0.44
CA GLU A 177 6.32 -12.71 -0.91
C GLU A 177 6.76 -14.11 -0.41
N SER A 178 8.06 -14.33 -0.17
CA SER A 178 8.60 -15.57 0.42
C SER A 178 8.17 -15.83 1.87
N ASN A 179 7.65 -14.83 2.58
CA ASN A 179 7.09 -14.99 3.92
C ASN A 179 5.59 -15.35 3.88
N LEU A 180 4.96 -15.28 2.70
CA LEU A 180 3.52 -15.46 2.52
C LEU A 180 3.22 -16.81 1.86
N ALA A 181 2.00 -17.33 2.08
CA ALA A 181 1.51 -18.50 1.35
C ALA A 181 0.94 -18.13 -0.03
N ASP A 182 1.30 -18.89 -1.06
CA ASP A 182 0.64 -18.82 -2.37
C ASP A 182 -0.71 -19.57 -2.28
N VAL A 183 -1.82 -18.84 -2.26
CA VAL A 183 -3.17 -19.40 -2.19
C VAL A 183 -3.91 -19.32 -3.53
N THR A 184 -3.17 -19.19 -4.63
CA THR A 184 -3.76 -19.06 -5.98
C THR A 184 -4.63 -20.25 -6.37
N THR A 185 -4.24 -21.46 -5.97
CA THR A 185 -4.92 -22.72 -6.36
C THR A 185 -5.35 -23.59 -5.17
N THR A 186 -4.78 -23.36 -4.00
CA THR A 186 -5.02 -24.16 -2.79
C THR A 186 -5.01 -23.24 -1.57
N ASN A 187 -5.94 -23.44 -0.64
CA ASN A 187 -5.89 -22.75 0.65
C ASN A 187 -4.64 -23.17 1.42
N ALA A 188 -3.95 -22.20 2.02
CA ALA A 188 -2.76 -22.45 2.79
C ALA A 188 -2.58 -21.34 3.83
N THR A 189 -2.53 -21.74 5.09
CA THR A 189 -2.36 -20.79 6.18
C THR A 189 -0.88 -20.48 6.37
N ALA A 190 -0.50 -19.21 6.25
CA ALA A 190 0.85 -18.75 6.60
C ALA A 190 0.81 -17.73 7.72
N PRO A 191 1.77 -17.78 8.68
CA PRO A 191 1.79 -16.87 9.83
C PRO A 191 1.82 -15.39 9.46
N SER A 192 2.50 -15.03 8.36
CA SER A 192 2.68 -13.64 7.93
C SER A 192 1.68 -13.19 6.85
N GLY A 193 0.81 -14.10 6.38
CA GLY A 193 -0.23 -13.81 5.39
C GLY A 193 -0.15 -14.65 4.12
N TRP A 194 -0.85 -14.23 3.07
CA TRP A 194 -1.05 -14.98 1.83
C TRP A 194 -1.09 -14.06 0.61
N PHE A 195 -0.99 -14.64 -0.58
CA PHE A 195 -1.20 -13.94 -1.84
C PHE A 195 -1.90 -14.81 -2.89
N VAL A 196 -2.62 -14.14 -3.79
CA VAL A 196 -3.20 -14.72 -5.01
C VAL A 196 -2.48 -14.13 -6.20
N ARG A 197 -1.94 -14.98 -7.08
CA ARG A 197 -1.44 -14.57 -8.41
C ARG A 197 -2.61 -14.44 -9.37
N LEU A 198 -2.73 -13.29 -10.02
CA LEU A 198 -3.77 -13.08 -11.02
C LEU A 198 -3.41 -13.86 -12.28
N GLY A 199 -4.37 -14.66 -12.78
CA GLY A 199 -4.10 -15.67 -13.81
C GLY A 199 -3.73 -15.10 -15.18
N ASN A 200 -4.15 -13.87 -15.49
CA ASN A 200 -3.81 -13.22 -16.76
C ASN A 200 -2.66 -12.23 -16.59
N ALA A 201 -1.68 -12.26 -17.50
CA ALA A 201 -0.49 -11.41 -17.49
C ALA A 201 -0.78 -9.90 -17.62
N ASN A 202 -2.02 -9.46 -17.80
CA ASN A 202 -2.39 -8.03 -17.85
C ASN A 202 -3.51 -7.68 -16.84
N GLU A 203 -3.90 -8.62 -15.98
CA GLU A 203 -4.95 -8.38 -14.99
C GLU A 203 -4.39 -7.54 -13.84
N LYS A 204 -5.14 -6.52 -13.42
CA LYS A 204 -4.69 -5.52 -12.45
C LYS A 204 -5.75 -5.31 -11.37
N VAL A 205 -5.32 -5.12 -10.13
CA VAL A 205 -6.20 -4.63 -9.05
C VAL A 205 -5.92 -3.15 -8.85
N LEU A 206 -6.92 -2.32 -9.16
CA LEU A 206 -6.78 -0.86 -9.20
C LEU A 206 -7.64 -0.14 -8.16
N ALA A 207 -8.47 -0.88 -7.42
CA ALA A 207 -9.40 -0.36 -6.43
C ALA A 207 -9.07 -0.94 -5.05
N ALA A 208 -9.45 -0.21 -4.01
CA ALA A 208 -9.39 -0.74 -2.65
C ALA A 208 -10.32 -1.96 -2.51
N PRO A 209 -9.87 -3.04 -1.86
CA PRO A 209 -10.75 -4.16 -1.54
C PRO A 209 -11.78 -3.77 -0.47
N ASN A 210 -12.71 -4.67 -0.18
CA ASN A 210 -13.58 -4.59 0.99
C ASN A 210 -13.41 -5.84 1.83
N VAL A 211 -13.40 -5.67 3.15
CA VAL A 211 -13.36 -6.79 4.09
C VAL A 211 -14.63 -6.79 4.91
N PHE A 212 -15.38 -7.89 4.87
CA PHE A 212 -16.61 -8.05 5.63
C PHE A 212 -16.80 -9.51 6.01
N ASN A 213 -17.14 -9.77 7.28
CA ASN A 213 -17.39 -11.13 7.77
C ASN A 213 -16.26 -12.13 7.43
N SER A 214 -15.00 -11.71 7.63
CA SER A 214 -13.80 -12.48 7.29
C SER A 214 -13.68 -12.88 5.80
N GLN A 215 -14.40 -12.19 4.91
CA GLN A 215 -14.27 -12.30 3.47
C GLN A 215 -13.60 -11.05 2.92
N VAL A 216 -12.60 -11.24 2.06
CA VAL A 216 -11.87 -10.20 1.36
C VAL A 216 -12.36 -10.19 -0.09
N ILE A 217 -13.11 -9.14 -0.42
CA ILE A 217 -13.76 -8.98 -1.70
C ILE A 217 -12.99 -7.92 -2.49
N PHE A 218 -12.52 -8.26 -3.68
CA PHE A 218 -11.80 -7.32 -4.53
C PHE A 218 -12.13 -7.51 -6.00
N THR A 219 -11.95 -6.45 -6.78
CA THR A 219 -12.15 -6.48 -8.22
C THR A 219 -10.84 -6.36 -8.97
N SER A 220 -10.73 -7.06 -10.08
CA SER A 220 -9.65 -6.88 -11.05
C SER A 220 -10.19 -6.38 -12.39
N PHE A 221 -9.29 -5.84 -13.21
CA PHE A 221 -9.56 -5.46 -14.58
C PHE A 221 -8.45 -5.96 -15.50
N THR A 222 -8.81 -6.67 -16.57
CA THR A 222 -7.91 -7.02 -17.66
C THR A 222 -8.29 -6.16 -18.88
N PRO A 223 -7.48 -5.17 -19.27
CA PRO A 223 -7.75 -4.38 -20.45
C PRO A 223 -7.60 -5.22 -21.72
N THR A 224 -8.50 -4.99 -22.68
CA THR A 224 -8.34 -5.46 -24.06
C THR A 224 -7.34 -4.55 -24.74
N THR A 225 -6.28 -5.11 -25.33
CA THR A 225 -5.24 -4.34 -26.00
C THR A 225 -5.82 -3.61 -27.22
N THR A 226 -5.99 -2.30 -27.12
CA THR A 226 -6.40 -1.45 -28.24
C THR A 226 -5.20 -0.63 -28.72
N VAL A 227 -4.88 -0.75 -30.01
CA VAL A 227 -3.74 -0.06 -30.65
C VAL A 227 -4.09 1.36 -31.11
N THR A 228 -5.38 1.73 -31.05
CA THR A 228 -5.91 3.04 -31.44
C THR A 228 -6.53 3.74 -30.24
N CYS A 229 -6.30 5.06 -30.10
CA CYS A 229 -6.91 5.91 -29.07
C CYS A 229 -8.44 6.00 -29.27
N THR A 230 -9.12 4.98 -28.78
CA THR A 230 -10.58 4.80 -28.81
C THR A 230 -11.03 4.44 -27.40
N SER A 231 -12.33 4.23 -27.20
CA SER A 231 -12.84 3.72 -25.91
C SER A 231 -12.17 2.40 -25.58
N GLY A 232 -11.41 2.38 -24.48
CA GLY A 232 -10.87 1.15 -23.92
C GLY A 232 -11.99 0.20 -23.50
N SER A 233 -11.76 -1.10 -23.67
CA SER A 233 -12.63 -2.15 -23.15
C SER A 233 -11.80 -3.15 -22.36
N GLY A 234 -12.44 -4.02 -21.59
CA GLY A 234 -11.74 -5.05 -20.85
C GLY A 234 -12.71 -5.95 -20.09
N THR A 235 -12.14 -6.95 -19.43
CA THR A 235 -12.87 -7.90 -18.58
C THR A 235 -12.66 -7.53 -17.12
N ALA A 236 -13.75 -7.29 -16.40
CA ALA A 236 -13.71 -7.15 -14.95
C ALA A 236 -13.98 -8.50 -14.28
N ARG A 237 -13.33 -8.78 -13.15
CA ARG A 237 -13.65 -9.92 -12.28
C ARG A 237 -13.88 -9.46 -10.86
N LEU A 238 -14.70 -10.22 -10.14
CA LEU A 238 -14.89 -10.12 -8.71
C LEU A 238 -14.30 -11.38 -8.07
N TYR A 239 -13.50 -11.18 -7.03
CA TYR A 239 -12.92 -12.22 -6.20
C TYR A 239 -13.50 -12.14 -4.80
N ASP A 240 -13.62 -13.31 -4.18
CA ASP A 240 -13.98 -13.47 -2.78
C ASP A 240 -13.02 -14.49 -2.18
N VAL A 241 -12.21 -14.04 -1.21
CA VAL A 241 -11.15 -14.85 -0.58
C VAL A 241 -11.33 -14.75 0.92
N GLN A 242 -11.36 -15.89 1.61
CA GLN A 242 -11.48 -15.87 3.06
C GLN A 242 -10.17 -15.34 3.68
N MET A 243 -10.32 -14.45 4.65
CA MET A 243 -9.26 -13.64 5.23
C MET A 243 -8.08 -14.44 5.83
N LEU A 244 -8.36 -15.63 6.37
CA LEU A 244 -7.44 -16.46 7.15
C LEU A 244 -7.03 -17.76 6.43
N THR A 245 -7.35 -17.92 5.13
CA THR A 245 -7.15 -19.18 4.40
C THR A 245 -5.70 -19.62 4.38
#